data_AF-A0A2G9GB70-F1
#
_entry.id   AF-A0A2G9GB70-F1
#
_cell.length_a   1.000
_cell.length_b   1.000
_cell.length_c   1.000
_cell.angle_alpha   90.00
_cell.angle_beta   90.00
_cell.angle_gamma   90.00
#
_symmetry.space_group_name_H-M   'P 1'
#
loop_
_entity.id
_entity.type
_entity.pdbx_description
1 polymer ?
#
loop_
_entity_poly.entity_id
_entity_poly.type
_entity_poly.pdbx_seq_one_letter_code
_entity_poly.pdbx_strand_id
1 'polypeptide(L)'
;MPLPNKPSRKFSFFSILSARSAAGDGGGPNVKPPQMKLEADREVYRPGDPITITIEIKNPTNSWSMLIEKLAFEIKGIEKLDTQWFNTPKSSPDAKQRRGEIVFMDCSTAAIVSNQILSSGTTKICKAE
;
A
#
# COMPACT_ATOMS: atom_id res chain seq x y z
N MET A 1 -15.76 38.67 5.02
CA MET A 1 -14.45 38.02 4.78
C MET A 1 -14.69 36.53 4.61
N PRO A 2 -14.20 35.88 3.54
CA PRO A 2 -14.32 34.43 3.39
C PRO A 2 -13.32 33.70 4.31
N LEU A 3 -13.73 32.57 4.91
CA LEU A 3 -12.88 31.76 5.77
C LEU A 3 -11.73 31.11 4.97
N PRO A 4 -10.51 31.01 5.55
CA PRO A 4 -9.40 30.33 4.91
C PRO A 4 -9.71 28.83 4.75
N ASN A 5 -9.53 28.32 3.53
CA ASN A 5 -9.74 26.92 3.18
C ASN A 5 -8.82 26.03 4.03
N LYS A 6 -9.41 25.07 4.75
CA LYS A 6 -8.67 24.04 5.49
C LYS A 6 -7.82 23.24 4.50
N PRO A 7 -6.51 23.02 4.77
CA PRO A 7 -5.70 22.17 3.92
C PRO A 7 -6.28 20.75 3.95
N SER A 8 -6.64 20.24 2.78
CA SER A 8 -7.05 18.85 2.60
C SER A 8 -5.88 17.95 3.01
N ARG A 9 -5.98 17.31 4.17
CA ARG A 9 -5.02 16.32 4.66
C ARG A 9 -5.26 15.02 3.87
N LYS A 10 -4.79 15.00 2.62
CA LYS A 10 -4.85 13.83 1.75
C LYS A 10 -3.78 12.84 2.19
N PHE A 11 -4.16 11.60 2.38
CA PHE A 11 -3.22 10.51 2.61
C PHE A 11 -2.63 10.10 1.24
N SER A 12 -1.32 10.24 1.10
CA SER A 12 -0.60 9.72 -0.07
C SER A 12 -0.21 8.27 0.19
N PHE A 13 -0.87 7.34 -0.50
CA PHE A 13 -0.42 5.95 -0.54
C PHE A 13 0.79 5.86 -1.48
N PHE A 14 1.98 5.68 -0.91
CA PHE A 14 3.18 5.39 -1.70
C PHE A 14 3.06 3.97 -2.26
N SER A 15 2.69 3.86 -3.54
CA SER A 15 2.79 2.62 -4.31
C SER A 15 4.27 2.36 -4.62
N ILE A 16 5.04 1.85 -3.64
CA ILE A 16 6.42 1.38 -3.86
C ILE A 16 6.33 -0.06 -4.39
N LEU A 17 6.00 -0.17 -5.67
CA LEU A 17 6.41 -1.29 -6.52
C LEU A 17 6.30 -0.85 -7.99
N SER A 18 7.11 0.15 -8.37
CA SER A 18 7.58 0.22 -9.75
C SER A 18 8.47 -1.01 -9.97
N ALA A 19 7.86 -2.11 -10.39
CA ALA A 19 8.57 -3.11 -11.17
C ALA A 19 9.27 -2.32 -12.29
N ARG A 20 10.60 -2.36 -12.29
CA ARG A 20 11.39 -1.75 -13.36
C ARG A 20 10.94 -2.44 -14.66
N SER A 21 10.11 -1.77 -15.46
CA SER A 21 9.97 -2.13 -16.86
C SER A 21 11.33 -1.91 -17.49
N ALA A 22 12.08 -3.00 -17.64
CA ALA A 22 13.24 -3.00 -18.51
C ALA A 22 12.73 -2.60 -19.89
N ALA A 23 13.07 -1.38 -20.31
CA ALA A 23 12.92 -0.96 -21.70
C ALA A 23 13.90 -1.78 -22.53
N GLY A 24 13.45 -2.96 -22.96
CA GLY A 24 14.09 -3.80 -23.96
C GLY A 24 13.17 -3.85 -25.17
N ASP A 25 13.57 -3.13 -26.21
CA ASP A 25 13.05 -3.20 -27.57
C ASP A 25 13.18 -4.64 -28.12
N GLY A 26 12.12 -5.16 -28.75
CA GLY A 26 12.11 -6.49 -29.36
C GLY A 26 10.72 -7.12 -29.40
N GLY A 27 10.15 -7.25 -30.60
CA GLY A 27 8.79 -7.73 -30.89
C GLY A 27 8.44 -9.14 -30.41
N GLY A 28 8.15 -9.28 -29.11
CA GLY A 28 7.47 -10.42 -28.52
C GLY A 28 5.95 -10.20 -28.41
N PRO A 29 5.15 -11.25 -28.14
CA PRO A 29 3.72 -11.11 -27.88
C PRO A 29 3.51 -10.05 -26.78
N ASN A 30 2.52 -9.17 -26.97
CA ASN A 30 2.18 -8.07 -26.07
C ASN A 30 1.62 -8.63 -24.74
N VAL A 31 2.49 -9.18 -23.91
CA VAL A 31 2.16 -9.79 -22.62
C VAL A 31 2.02 -8.65 -21.60
N LYS A 32 0.78 -8.35 -21.21
CA LYS A 32 0.51 -7.38 -20.14
C LYS A 32 0.97 -7.96 -18.80
N PRO A 33 1.73 -7.22 -17.99
CA PRO A 33 2.16 -7.71 -16.70
C PRO A 33 0.96 -7.82 -15.74
N PRO A 34 1.07 -8.66 -14.70
CA PRO A 34 0.13 -8.71 -13.58
C PRO A 34 -0.03 -7.33 -12.95
N GLN A 35 -1.25 -7.00 -12.53
CA GLN A 35 -1.58 -5.71 -11.94
C GLN A 35 -2.16 -5.90 -10.54
N MET A 36 -1.87 -4.97 -9.63
CA MET A 36 -2.44 -4.95 -8.30
C MET A 36 -3.02 -3.56 -8.02
N LYS A 37 -4.23 -3.51 -7.49
CA LYS A 37 -4.89 -2.29 -7.04
C LYS A 37 -5.26 -2.44 -5.57
N LEU A 38 -5.06 -1.36 -4.82
CA LEU A 38 -5.41 -1.24 -3.41
C LEU A 38 -6.45 -0.13 -3.27
N GLU A 39 -7.54 -0.38 -2.56
CA GLU A 39 -8.61 0.59 -2.36
C GLU A 39 -9.12 0.50 -0.92
N ALA A 40 -9.15 1.63 -0.21
CA ALA A 40 -9.74 1.74 1.12
C ALA A 40 -11.24 1.96 1.01
N ASP A 41 -12.02 1.50 2.00
CA ASP A 41 -13.47 1.68 2.00
C ASP A 41 -13.90 3.15 2.13
N ARG A 42 -13.05 4.00 2.73
CA ARG A 42 -13.31 5.43 2.95
C ARG A 42 -12.05 6.26 2.71
N GLU A 43 -12.27 7.54 2.42
CA GLU A 43 -11.18 8.53 2.28
C GLU A 43 -10.79 9.17 3.62
N VAL A 44 -11.71 9.20 4.58
CA VAL A 44 -11.53 9.85 5.88
C VAL A 44 -11.98 8.91 6.99
N TYR A 45 -11.10 8.74 7.97
CA TYR A 45 -11.34 7.96 9.18
C TYR A 45 -11.18 8.82 10.43
N ARG A 46 -11.94 8.50 11.46
CA ARG A 46 -11.80 9.01 12.81
C ARG A 46 -11.25 7.91 13.73
N PRO A 47 -10.67 8.28 14.88
CA PRO A 47 -10.29 7.30 15.88
C PRO A 47 -11.47 6.39 16.25
N GLY A 48 -11.28 5.08 16.18
CA GLY A 48 -12.31 4.07 16.44
C GLY A 48 -13.07 3.58 15.19
N ASP A 49 -12.89 4.22 14.03
CA ASP A 49 -13.47 3.71 12.79
C ASP A 49 -12.73 2.44 12.33
N PRO A 50 -13.46 1.38 11.92
CA PRO A 50 -12.84 0.24 11.26
C PRO A 50 -12.33 0.64 9.87
N ILE A 51 -11.18 0.12 9.48
CA ILE A 51 -10.57 0.34 8.17
C ILE A 51 -10.67 -0.96 7.39
N THR A 52 -11.38 -0.94 6.26
CA THR A 52 -11.43 -2.11 5.37
C THR A 52 -10.72 -1.78 4.08
N ILE A 53 -9.78 -2.63 3.68
CA ILE A 53 -8.98 -2.44 2.47
C ILE A 53 -9.20 -3.59 1.51
N THR A 54 -9.55 -3.24 0.28
CA THR A 54 -9.76 -4.17 -0.82
C THR A 54 -8.50 -4.24 -1.67
N ILE A 55 -7.99 -5.45 -1.84
CA ILE A 55 -6.82 -5.76 -2.67
C ILE A 55 -7.31 -6.51 -3.91
N GLU A 56 -7.15 -5.92 -5.07
CA GLU A 56 -7.50 -6.53 -6.36
C GLU A 56 -6.21 -6.92 -7.10
N ILE A 57 -6.06 -8.21 -7.43
CA ILE A 57 -4.92 -8.76 -8.16
C ILE A 57 -5.43 -9.29 -9.50
N LYS A 58 -4.91 -8.76 -10.61
CA LYS A 58 -5.26 -9.14 -11.98
C LYS A 58 -4.11 -9.86 -12.63
N ASN A 59 -4.41 -11.01 -13.24
CA ASN A 59 -3.53 -11.65 -14.21
C ASN A 59 -4.10 -11.45 -15.61
N PRO A 60 -3.71 -10.38 -16.33
CA PRO A 60 -4.24 -10.10 -17.66
C PRO A 60 -3.64 -11.00 -18.75
N THR A 61 -2.68 -11.88 -18.41
CA THR A 61 -2.11 -12.81 -19.38
C THR A 61 -3.08 -13.95 -19.65
N ASN A 62 -3.25 -14.32 -20.92
CA ASN A 62 -4.06 -15.46 -21.33
C ASN A 62 -3.24 -16.77 -21.45
N SER A 63 -1.93 -16.70 -21.23
CA SER A 63 -0.99 -17.80 -21.49
C SER A 63 -0.49 -18.49 -20.23
N TRP A 64 -0.35 -17.78 -19.11
CA TRP A 64 0.28 -18.33 -17.89
C TRP A 64 -0.52 -18.04 -16.62
N SER A 65 -0.43 -18.96 -15.67
CA SER A 65 -0.95 -18.78 -14.32
C SER A 65 0.10 -18.12 -13.42
N MET A 66 -0.35 -17.32 -12.46
CA MET A 66 0.50 -16.65 -11.47
C MET A 66 0.38 -17.34 -10.11
N LEU A 67 1.50 -17.62 -9.44
CA LEU A 67 1.50 -18.08 -8.05
C LEU A 67 1.62 -16.89 -7.09
N ILE A 68 0.69 -16.79 -6.15
CA ILE A 68 0.77 -15.89 -5.00
C ILE A 68 1.31 -16.72 -3.84
N GLU A 69 2.61 -16.63 -3.56
CA GLU A 69 3.25 -17.34 -2.45
C GLU A 69 2.77 -16.80 -1.10
N LYS A 70 2.84 -15.48 -0.92
CA LYS A 70 2.42 -14.79 0.30
C LYS A 70 2.01 -13.37 0.00
N LEU A 71 0.77 -13.03 0.35
CA LEU A 71 0.23 -11.68 0.36
C LEU A 71 0.07 -11.23 1.80
N ALA A 72 0.88 -10.28 2.24
CA ALA A 72 0.79 -9.65 3.56
C ALA A 72 0.36 -8.19 3.41
N PHE A 73 -0.19 -7.63 4.47
CA PHE A 73 -0.64 -6.24 4.50
C PHE A 73 -0.16 -5.56 5.77
N GLU A 74 0.22 -4.29 5.64
CA GLU A 74 0.70 -3.45 6.73
C GLU A 74 0.14 -2.04 6.56
N ILE A 75 -0.42 -1.48 7.63
CA ILE A 75 -0.90 -0.10 7.67
C ILE A 75 -0.25 0.62 8.84
N LYS A 76 0.34 1.78 8.53
CA LYS A 76 1.02 2.63 9.51
C LYS A 76 0.50 4.06 9.44
N GLY A 77 0.10 4.56 10.59
CA GLY A 77 -0.17 5.98 10.80
C GLY A 77 1.09 6.66 11.31
N ILE A 78 1.71 7.50 10.47
CA ILE A 78 2.92 8.24 10.83
C ILE A 78 2.59 9.73 10.90
N GLU A 79 2.77 10.30 12.09
CA GLU A 79 2.78 11.73 12.28
C GLU A 79 4.22 12.24 12.15
N LYS A 80 4.42 13.19 11.23
CA LYS A 80 5.71 13.85 11.03
C LYS A 80 5.65 15.24 11.65
N LEU A 81 6.38 15.42 12.74
CA LEU A 81 6.62 16.70 13.36
C LEU A 81 7.90 17.31 12.81
N ASP A 82 7.89 18.62 12.60
CA ASP A 82 9.08 19.34 12.20
C ASP A 82 10.09 19.35 13.35
N THR A 83 11.28 18.85 13.07
CA THR A 83 12.38 18.74 14.03
C THR A 83 12.94 20.09 14.50
N GLN A 84 12.64 21.21 13.80
CA GLN A 84 13.02 22.56 14.22
C GLN A 84 12.15 23.07 15.37
N TRP A 85 10.88 22.65 15.42
CA TRP A 85 9.92 23.09 16.43
C TRP A 85 9.66 22.05 17.52
N PHE A 86 9.93 20.76 17.25
CA PHE A 86 9.69 19.67 18.19
C PHE A 86 10.93 18.81 18.44
N ASN A 87 11.39 18.81 19.70
CA ASN A 87 12.38 17.85 20.18
C ASN A 87 11.68 16.51 20.45
N THR A 88 11.60 15.65 19.44
CA THR A 88 11.19 14.26 19.62
C THR A 88 12.39 13.42 20.07
N PRO A 89 12.23 12.58 21.12
CA PRO A 89 13.25 11.59 21.46
C PRO A 89 13.42 10.63 20.28
N LYS A 90 14.66 10.18 20.03
CA LYS A 90 14.88 9.08 19.09
C LYS A 90 14.11 7.86 19.62
N SER A 91 13.18 7.32 18.84
CA SER A 91 12.77 5.93 19.02
C SER A 91 14.03 5.06 18.96
N SER A 92 14.08 4.02 19.81
CA SER A 92 15.20 3.10 20.08
C SER A 92 16.30 3.00 18.99
N PRO A 93 17.57 2.80 19.36
CA PRO A 93 18.72 2.83 18.43
C PRO A 93 18.63 1.90 17.21
N ASP A 94 17.75 0.89 17.22
CA ASP A 94 17.53 -0.06 16.12
C ASP A 94 16.30 0.27 15.24
N ALA A 95 15.54 1.32 15.58
CA ALA A 95 14.35 1.71 14.83
C ALA A 95 14.72 2.55 13.60
N LYS A 96 14.26 2.15 12.40
CA LYS A 96 14.40 2.91 11.14
C LYS A 96 13.64 4.25 11.14
N GLN A 97 12.95 4.61 12.22
CA GLN A 97 12.20 5.85 12.35
C GLN A 97 13.14 7.05 12.45
N ARG A 98 12.85 8.09 11.67
CA ARG A 98 13.63 9.33 11.71
C ARG A 98 13.19 10.18 12.91
N ARG A 99 14.13 10.99 13.42
CA ARG A 99 13.80 12.03 14.40
C ARG A 99 12.67 12.90 13.84
N GLY A 100 11.61 13.13 14.62
CA GLY A 100 10.40 13.83 14.19
C GLY A 100 9.25 12.91 13.74
N GLU A 101 9.45 11.60 13.62
CA GLU A 101 8.39 10.67 13.18
C GLU A 101 7.81 9.88 14.35
N ILE A 102 6.51 10.05 14.61
CA ILE A 102 5.76 9.29 15.62
C ILE A 102 4.80 8.34 14.90
N VAL A 103 4.91 7.05 15.19
CA VAL A 103 3.92 6.05 14.73
C VAL A 103 2.79 6.04 15.76
N PHE A 104 1.59 6.45 15.34
CA PHE A 104 0.40 6.44 16.20
C PHE A 104 -0.54 5.27 15.90
N MET A 105 -0.28 4.54 14.81
CA MET A 105 -1.03 3.35 14.41
C MET A 105 -0.08 2.37 13.71
N ASP A 106 -0.08 1.11 14.14
CA ASP A 106 0.67 0.02 13.52
C ASP A 106 -0.21 -1.23 13.53
N CYS A 107 -0.62 -1.67 12.35
CA CYS A 107 -1.37 -2.91 12.17
C CYS A 107 -0.79 -3.69 11.00
N SER A 108 -0.58 -4.99 11.19
CA SER A 108 -0.07 -5.88 10.16
C SER A 108 -0.82 -7.21 10.16
N THR A 109 -1.12 -7.71 8.96
CA THR A 109 -1.69 -9.03 8.73
C THR A 109 -0.67 -9.85 7.95
N ALA A 110 -0.14 -10.89 8.62
CA ALA A 110 0.99 -11.67 8.11
C ALA A 110 0.68 -12.46 6.83
N ALA A 111 -0.56 -12.87 6.60
CA ALA A 111 -0.97 -13.55 5.37
C ALA A 111 -2.48 -13.42 5.13
N ILE A 112 -2.87 -12.67 4.11
CA ILE A 112 -4.25 -12.59 3.59
C ILE A 112 -4.49 -13.73 2.59
N VAL A 113 -3.46 -14.06 1.81
CA VAL A 113 -3.46 -15.16 0.84
C VAL A 113 -2.08 -15.81 0.89
N SER A 114 -2.03 -17.13 0.86
CA SER A 114 -0.78 -17.88 0.67
C SER A 114 -0.99 -19.03 -0.30
N ASN A 115 0.06 -19.35 -1.05
CA ASN A 115 0.16 -20.47 -1.98
C ASN A 115 -1.06 -20.66 -2.90
N GLN A 116 -1.54 -19.57 -3.51
CA GLN A 116 -2.67 -19.64 -4.44
C GLN A 116 -2.25 -19.36 -5.88
N ILE A 117 -2.72 -20.22 -6.77
CA ILE A 117 -2.55 -20.06 -8.21
C ILE A 117 -3.72 -19.24 -8.75
N LEU A 118 -3.39 -18.18 -9.47
CA LEU A 118 -4.32 -17.28 -10.13
C LEU A 118 -4.23 -17.53 -11.63
N SER A 119 -5.27 -18.16 -12.17
CA SER A 119 -5.35 -18.58 -13.56
C SER A 119 -5.24 -17.40 -14.53
N SER A 120 -4.89 -17.71 -15.77
CA SER A 120 -4.84 -16.75 -16.86
C SER A 120 -6.18 -16.02 -17.04
N GLY A 121 -6.13 -14.71 -17.29
CA GLY A 121 -7.31 -13.85 -17.46
C GLY A 121 -8.16 -13.65 -16.21
N THR A 122 -7.72 -14.14 -15.04
CA THR A 122 -8.53 -14.09 -13.80
C THR A 122 -8.20 -12.85 -12.96
N THR A 123 -9.17 -12.41 -12.16
CA THR A 123 -8.99 -11.39 -11.12
C THR A 123 -9.36 -11.98 -9.77
N LYS A 124 -8.55 -11.69 -8.75
CA LYS A 124 -8.80 -12.07 -7.36
C LYS A 124 -8.98 -10.83 -6.50
N ILE A 125 -10.01 -10.85 -5.67
CA ILE A 125 -10.31 -9.78 -4.72
C ILE A 125 -10.13 -10.34 -3.31
N CYS A 126 -9.35 -9.63 -2.49
CA CYS A 126 -9.12 -9.96 -1.10
C CYS A 126 -9.52 -8.76 -0.23
N LYS A 127 -9.92 -9.01 1.01
CA LYS A 127 -10.20 -7.97 2.01
C LYS A 127 -9.21 -8.09 3.16
N ALA A 128 -8.73 -6.95 3.64
CA ALA A 128 -7.95 -6.79 4.86
C ALA A 128 -8.75 -5.90 5.82
N GLU A 129 -8.79 -6.28 7.08
CA GLU A 129 -9.47 -5.59 8.19
C GLU A 129 -8.51 -5.45 9.38
#